data_AF-A0A7K8LN00-F1
#
_entry.id   AF-A0A7K8LN00-F1
#
_cell.length_a   1.000
_cell.length_b   1.000
_cell.length_c   1.000
_cell.angle_alpha   90.00
_cell.angle_beta   90.00
_cell.angle_gamma   90.00
#
_symmetry.space_group_name_H-M   'P 1'
#
loop_
_entity.id
_entity.type
_entity.pdbx_description
1 polymer ?
#
loop_
_entity_poly.entity_id
_entity_poly.type
_entity_poly.pdbx_seq_one_letter_code
_entity_poly.pdbx_strand_id
1 'polypeptide(L)'
;AQPYHYLVRDTEQKGLCLHNGHLVATSLQGVNAAQEEPISVVPNQHLERRRCPLIVGIRGGTQALSCGTGPEPQLKLEEVGLLELFSRGEEATPYTFYKTYGGTTHTFEAAAFPGLFLSTTQGPGEPLTLA
;
A
#
# COMPACT_ATOMS: atom_id res chain seq x y z
N ALA A 1 12.91 -7.00 12.40
CA ALA A 1 11.48 -6.64 12.42
C ALA A 1 10.70 -7.74 11.72
N GLN A 2 9.40 -7.91 12.01
CA GLN A 2 8.51 -8.76 11.21
C GLN A 2 7.40 -7.87 10.62
N PRO A 3 6.98 -8.09 9.37
CA PRO A 3 5.83 -7.38 8.82
C PRO A 3 4.56 -7.69 9.62
N TYR A 4 3.70 -6.67 9.78
CA TYR A 4 2.32 -6.87 10.21
C TYR A 4 1.44 -7.03 8.99
N HIS A 5 0.38 -7.83 9.08
CA HIS A 5 -0.53 -8.11 7.98
C HIS A 5 -1.94 -7.63 8.30
N TYR A 6 -2.57 -6.94 7.34
CA TYR A 6 -3.91 -6.40 7.49
C TYR A 6 -4.72 -6.64 6.22
N LEU A 7 -5.97 -7.08 6.41
CA LEU A 7 -6.98 -6.93 5.36
C LEU A 7 -7.41 -5.47 5.33
N VAL A 8 -7.38 -4.88 4.15
CA VAL A 8 -7.77 -3.48 3.93
C VAL A 8 -8.90 -3.47 2.91
N ARG A 9 -9.93 -2.71 3.25
CA ARG A 9 -11.07 -2.45 2.37
C ARG A 9 -11.28 -0.96 2.27
N ASP A 10 -11.76 -0.51 1.12
CA ASP A 10 -12.14 0.88 0.94
C ASP A 10 -13.47 1.21 1.65
N THR A 11 -13.92 2.46 1.51
CA THR A 11 -15.17 2.93 2.13
C THR A 11 -16.42 2.21 1.60
N GLU A 12 -16.35 1.64 0.39
CA GLU A 12 -17.41 0.85 -0.25
C GLU A 12 -17.29 -0.65 0.06
N GLN A 13 -16.44 -1.02 1.02
CA GLN A 13 -16.19 -2.41 1.43
C GLN A 13 -15.56 -3.29 0.32
N LYS A 14 -14.94 -2.70 -0.71
CA LYS A 14 -14.17 -3.46 -1.70
C LYS A 14 -12.83 -3.87 -1.09
N GLY A 15 -12.52 -5.15 -1.14
CA GLY A 15 -11.23 -5.69 -0.69
C GLY A 15 -10.18 -5.65 -1.80
N LEU A 16 -8.92 -5.66 -1.40
CA LEU A 16 -7.80 -5.69 -2.34
C LEU A 16 -7.56 -7.12 -2.83
N CYS A 17 -7.31 -7.29 -4.12
CA CYS A 17 -6.77 -8.54 -4.67
C CYS A 17 -5.76 -8.26 -5.77
N LEU A 18 -4.99 -9.29 -6.15
CA LEU A 18 -4.03 -9.19 -7.24
C LEU A 18 -4.68 -9.57 -8.57
N HIS A 19 -4.63 -8.68 -9.55
CA HIS A 19 -5.10 -8.93 -10.91
C HIS A 19 -4.07 -8.42 -11.93
N ASN A 20 -3.57 -9.30 -12.80
CA ASN A 20 -2.55 -8.99 -13.82
C ASN A 20 -1.32 -8.22 -13.28
N GLY A 21 -0.87 -8.54 -12.06
CA GLY A 21 0.29 -7.88 -11.45
C GLY A 21 -0.01 -6.52 -10.81
N HIS A 22 -1.28 -6.10 -10.78
CA HIS A 22 -1.72 -4.87 -10.11
C HIS A 22 -2.60 -5.20 -8.91
N LEU A 23 -2.52 -4.37 -7.87
CA LEU A 23 -3.53 -4.37 -6.81
C LEU A 23 -4.79 -3.70 -7.33
N VAL A 24 -5.92 -4.37 -7.20
CA VAL A 24 -7.24 -3.87 -7.59
C VAL A 24 -8.20 -3.96 -6.41
N ALA A 25 -9.15 -3.03 -6.32
CA ALA A 25 -10.21 -3.08 -5.31
C ALA A 25 -11.50 -3.61 -5.95
N THR A 26 -12.03 -4.70 -5.41
CA THR A 26 -13.27 -5.33 -5.91
C THR A 26 -14.10 -5.94 -4.79
N SER A 27 -15.35 -6.31 -5.10
CA SER A 27 -16.21 -7.02 -4.15
C SER A 27 -15.75 -8.47 -4.02
N LEU A 28 -15.25 -8.82 -2.83
CA LEU A 28 -14.72 -10.15 -2.52
C LEU A 28 -15.67 -10.82 -1.53
N GLN A 29 -16.63 -11.57 -2.07
CA GLN A 29 -17.65 -12.29 -1.30
C GLN A 29 -17.78 -13.74 -1.80
N GLY A 30 -18.25 -14.63 -0.93
CA GLY A 30 -18.44 -16.04 -1.24
C GLY A 30 -17.16 -16.72 -1.72
N VAL A 31 -17.21 -17.35 -2.90
CA VAL A 31 -16.09 -18.11 -3.46
C VAL A 31 -14.84 -17.29 -3.75
N ASN A 32 -14.98 -15.99 -3.99
CA ASN A 32 -13.85 -15.10 -4.30
C ASN A 32 -13.21 -14.48 -3.05
N ALA A 33 -13.78 -14.71 -1.85
CA ALA A 33 -13.23 -14.16 -0.61
C ALA A 33 -11.79 -14.62 -0.33
N ALA A 34 -11.40 -15.82 -0.80
CA ALA A 34 -10.05 -16.35 -0.68
C ALA A 34 -9.01 -15.60 -1.54
N GLN A 35 -9.44 -14.72 -2.45
CA GLN A 35 -8.56 -13.90 -3.30
C GLN A 35 -8.15 -12.58 -2.62
N GLU A 36 -8.72 -12.27 -1.45
CA GLU A 36 -8.37 -11.04 -0.71
C GLU A 36 -6.89 -11.08 -0.31
N GLU A 37 -6.13 -10.13 -0.81
CA GLU A 37 -4.68 -10.01 -0.61
C GLU A 37 -4.44 -9.07 0.58
N PRO A 38 -3.87 -9.58 1.70
CA PRO A 38 -3.49 -8.73 2.81
C PRO A 38 -2.34 -7.80 2.44
N ILE A 39 -2.39 -6.56 2.90
CA ILE A 39 -1.19 -5.72 2.88
C ILE A 39 -0.26 -6.16 4.00
N SER A 40 1.04 -6.05 3.74
CA SER A 40 2.12 -6.24 4.69
C SER A 40 2.76 -4.88 4.96
N VAL A 41 3.04 -4.57 6.22
CA VAL A 41 3.61 -3.27 6.59
C VAL A 41 4.73 -3.40 7.62
N VAL A 42 5.74 -2.54 7.48
CA VAL A 42 6.77 -2.27 8.50
C VAL A 42 6.95 -0.77 8.64
N PRO A 43 7.28 -0.24 9.83
CA PRO A 43 7.49 1.20 9.97
C PRO A 43 8.76 1.64 9.24
N ASN A 44 8.73 2.78 8.55
CA ASN A 44 9.97 3.43 8.11
C ASN A 44 10.53 4.25 9.28
N GLN A 45 11.61 3.78 9.90
CA GLN A 45 12.17 4.41 11.10
C GLN A 45 12.93 5.71 10.83
N HIS A 46 13.17 6.04 9.55
CA HIS A 46 13.97 7.18 9.13
C HIS A 46 13.13 8.40 8.71
N LEU A 47 11.81 8.22 8.56
CA LEU A 47 10.87 9.32 8.31
C LEU A 47 10.18 9.75 9.62
N GLU A 48 9.47 10.88 9.56
CA GLU A 48 8.85 11.49 10.73
C GLU A 48 7.83 10.56 11.41
N ARG A 49 8.24 9.94 12.53
CA ARG A 49 7.45 8.93 13.23
C ARG A 49 6.02 9.38 13.61
N ARG A 50 5.82 10.67 13.90
CA ARG A 50 4.50 11.22 14.27
C ARG A 50 3.48 11.11 13.14
N ARG A 51 3.94 11.10 11.88
CA ARG A 51 3.10 10.90 10.70
C ARG A 51 2.82 9.42 10.37
N CYS A 52 3.26 8.50 11.22
CA CYS A 52 3.09 7.06 11.04
C CYS A 52 3.52 6.54 9.64
N PRO A 53 4.81 6.69 9.28
CA PRO A 53 5.32 6.21 8.00
C PRO A 53 5.40 4.67 7.97
N LEU A 54 4.75 4.07 6.99
CA LEU A 54 4.72 2.63 6.78
C LEU A 54 5.27 2.29 5.40
N ILE A 55 6.28 1.41 5.34
CA ILE A 55 6.64 0.73 4.10
C ILE A 55 5.54 -0.30 3.84
N VAL A 56 4.93 -0.26 2.66
CA VAL A 56 3.77 -1.10 2.31
C VAL A 56 4.16 -2.13 1.25
N GLY A 57 3.61 -3.33 1.36
CA GLY A 57 3.82 -4.43 0.42
C GLY A 57 2.72 -5.47 0.50
N ILE A 58 2.92 -6.59 -0.18
CA ILE A 58 1.98 -7.73 -0.23
C ILE A 58 2.75 -9.06 -0.14
N ARG A 59 2.06 -10.20 -0.25
CA ARG A 59 2.68 -11.54 -0.25
C ARG A 59 3.55 -11.78 0.98
N GLY A 60 3.06 -11.36 2.14
CA GLY A 60 3.84 -11.47 3.40
C GLY A 60 5.05 -10.53 3.47
N GLY A 61 5.15 -9.56 2.56
CA GLY A 61 6.22 -8.57 2.50
C GLY A 61 7.38 -8.94 1.58
N THR A 62 7.21 -9.88 0.65
CA THR A 62 8.21 -10.22 -0.37
C THR A 62 8.13 -9.31 -1.60
N GLN A 63 7.04 -8.55 -1.75
CA GLN A 63 6.87 -7.54 -2.79
C GLN A 63 6.43 -6.22 -2.15
N ALA A 64 6.98 -5.11 -2.60
CA ALA A 64 6.70 -3.78 -2.07
C ALA A 64 5.85 -2.94 -3.03
N LEU A 65 4.99 -2.10 -2.47
CA LEU A 65 4.21 -1.11 -3.22
C LEU A 65 5.03 0.16 -3.34
N SER A 66 5.39 0.52 -4.58
CA SER A 66 6.20 1.67 -4.93
C SER A 66 5.33 2.73 -5.61
N CYS A 67 5.51 4.01 -5.27
CA CYS A 67 4.95 5.13 -6.03
C CYS A 67 5.88 5.61 -7.15
N GLY A 68 7.02 4.93 -7.36
CA GLY A 68 8.03 5.31 -8.34
C GLY A 68 8.98 6.40 -7.84
N THR A 69 10.08 6.58 -8.59
CA THR A 69 11.12 7.58 -8.33
C THR A 69 11.20 8.64 -9.43
N GLY A 70 10.28 8.58 -10.40
CA GLY A 70 10.20 9.53 -11.51
C GLY A 70 9.57 10.86 -11.10
N PRO A 71 9.50 11.81 -12.05
CA PRO A 71 8.83 13.10 -11.81
C PRO A 71 7.32 12.94 -11.61
N GLU A 72 6.73 11.89 -12.19
CA GLU A 72 5.32 11.56 -12.05
C GLU A 72 5.14 10.30 -11.19
N PRO A 73 4.09 10.27 -10.34
CA PRO A 73 3.77 9.12 -9.50
C PRO A 73 3.34 7.94 -10.37
N GLN A 74 3.96 6.78 -10.15
CA GLN A 74 3.57 5.53 -10.80
C GLN A 74 3.45 4.43 -9.75
N LEU A 75 2.21 4.07 -9.41
CA LEU A 75 1.96 3.02 -8.45
C LEU A 75 2.21 1.64 -9.08
N LYS A 76 3.13 0.87 -8.50
CA LYS A 76 3.52 -0.45 -9.01
C LYS A 76 4.01 -1.36 -7.88
N LEU A 77 3.92 -2.66 -8.12
CA LEU A 77 4.54 -3.66 -7.26
C LEU A 77 5.95 -3.95 -7.75
N GLU A 78 6.91 -3.98 -6.84
CA GLU A 78 8.31 -4.31 -7.10
C GLU A 78 8.71 -5.56 -6.30
N GLU A 79 9.53 -6.43 -6.91
CA GLU A 79 10.05 -7.66 -6.29
C GLU A 79 11.20 -7.35 -5.31
N VAL A 80 10.90 -6.55 -4.30
CA VAL A 80 11.80 -6.18 -3.22
C VAL A 80 11.12 -6.41 -1.87
N GLY A 81 11.87 -6.95 -0.91
CA GLY A 81 11.34 -7.31 0.40
C GLY A 81 11.19 -6.11 1.34
N LEU A 82 10.15 -6.11 2.18
CA LEU A 82 9.92 -5.03 3.14
C LEU A 82 11.01 -4.96 4.22
N LEU A 83 11.57 -6.09 4.63
CA LEU A 83 12.67 -6.12 5.61
C LEU A 83 13.99 -5.63 5.03
N GLU A 84 14.17 -5.81 3.73
CA GLU A 84 15.29 -5.22 3.01
C GLU A 84 15.13 -3.69 2.94
N LEU A 85 13.97 -3.20 2.48
CA LEU A 85 13.67 -1.76 2.48
C LEU A 85 13.76 -1.12 3.86
N PHE A 86 13.28 -1.81 4.90
CA PHE A 86 13.39 -1.38 6.30
C PHE A 86 14.84 -1.09 6.70
N SER A 87 15.79 -1.85 6.17
CA SER A 87 17.23 -1.68 6.43
C SER A 87 17.90 -0.56 5.61
N ARG A 88 17.29 -0.15 4.49
CA ARG A 88 17.84 0.86 3.56
C ARG A 88 17.49 2.32 3.94
N GLY A 89 16.65 2.51 4.94
CA GLY A 89 16.34 3.83 5.49
C GLY A 89 15.61 4.77 4.54
N GLU A 90 16.17 5.98 4.29
CA GLU A 90 15.51 7.00 3.46
C GLU A 90 15.30 6.55 2.00
N GLU A 91 16.09 5.60 1.51
CA GLU A 91 15.88 5.01 0.16
C GLU A 91 14.53 4.27 0.04
N ALA A 92 13.90 3.91 1.17
CA ALA A 92 12.57 3.31 1.18
C ALA A 92 11.42 4.34 1.04
N THR A 93 11.72 5.64 0.90
CA THR A 93 10.71 6.70 0.75
C THR A 93 9.71 6.45 -0.39
N PRO A 94 10.12 5.97 -1.59
CA PRO A 94 9.18 5.62 -2.67
C PRO A 94 8.23 4.46 -2.34
N TYR A 95 8.49 3.72 -1.27
CA TYR A 95 7.67 2.59 -0.81
C TYR A 95 6.91 2.91 0.47
N THR A 96 7.03 4.15 0.96
CA THR A 96 6.52 4.57 2.26
C THR A 96 5.25 5.40 2.11
N PHE A 97 4.26 5.11 2.94
CA PHE A 97 3.00 5.82 3.01
C PHE A 97 2.73 6.28 4.44
N TYR A 98 2.31 7.54 4.61
CA TYR A 98 1.89 8.08 5.90
C TYR A 98 0.45 7.69 6.18
N LYS A 99 0.26 6.90 7.24
CA LYS A 99 -1.07 6.46 7.69
C LYS A 99 -1.67 7.52 8.62
N THR A 100 -2.83 8.06 8.26
CA THR A 100 -3.63 8.91 9.15
C THR A 100 -4.95 8.23 9.53
N TYR A 101 -5.54 8.60 10.66
CA TYR A 101 -6.83 8.09 11.13
C TYR A 101 -7.88 9.20 11.07
N GLY A 102 -8.93 8.98 10.29
CA GLY A 102 -10.04 9.91 10.10
C GLY A 102 -11.26 9.65 11.00
N GLY A 103 -11.12 8.80 12.03
CA GLY A 103 -12.19 8.50 12.98
C GLY A 103 -12.90 7.15 12.75
N THR A 104 -13.04 6.70 11.51
CA THR A 104 -13.54 5.34 11.19
C THR A 104 -12.70 4.65 10.12
N THR A 105 -12.00 5.43 9.30
CA THR A 105 -11.15 4.97 8.21
C THR A 105 -9.74 5.51 8.35
N HIS A 106 -8.85 5.00 7.50
CA HIS A 106 -7.47 5.45 7.40
C HIS A 106 -7.20 5.94 5.99
N THR A 107 -6.33 6.94 5.86
CA THR A 107 -5.75 7.34 4.58
C THR A 107 -4.26 7.01 4.56
N PHE A 108 -3.73 6.84 3.36
CA PHE A 108 -2.33 6.50 3.12
C PHE A 108 -1.77 7.47 2.08
N GLU A 109 -1.06 8.50 2.54
CA GLU A 109 -0.42 9.51 1.70
C GLU A 109 0.96 9.02 1.25
N ALA A 110 1.31 9.13 -0.03
CA ALA A 110 2.62 8.74 -0.54
C ALA A 110 3.73 9.66 0.01
N ALA A 111 4.74 9.09 0.67
CA ALA A 111 5.81 9.90 1.28
C ALA A 111 6.69 10.62 0.23
N ALA A 112 6.88 10.01 -0.95
CA ALA A 112 7.62 10.61 -2.06
C ALA A 112 6.80 11.62 -2.88
N PHE A 113 5.47 11.62 -2.75
CA PHE A 113 4.57 12.53 -3.48
C PHE A 113 3.55 13.14 -2.51
N PRO A 114 3.94 14.18 -1.76
CA PRO A 114 3.07 14.83 -0.78
C PRO A 114 1.74 15.28 -1.39
N GLY A 115 0.64 15.06 -0.67
CA GLY A 115 -0.72 15.37 -1.09
C GLY A 115 -1.39 14.32 -1.97
N LEU A 116 -0.68 13.26 -2.40
CA LEU A 116 -1.28 12.15 -3.15
C LEU A 116 -1.54 10.95 -2.24
N PHE A 117 -2.73 10.37 -2.35
CA PHE A 117 -3.20 9.29 -1.49
C PHE A 117 -3.48 8.02 -2.29
N LEU A 118 -3.29 6.86 -1.66
CA LEU A 118 -3.79 5.60 -2.20
C LEU A 118 -5.30 5.71 -2.40
N SER A 119 -5.74 5.51 -3.64
CA SER A 119 -7.12 5.71 -4.05
C SER A 119 -7.59 4.55 -4.91
N THR A 120 -8.81 4.11 -4.64
CA THR A 120 -9.55 3.17 -5.48
C THR A 120 -10.35 3.95 -6.51
N THR A 121 -10.32 3.52 -7.77
CA THR A 121 -11.19 4.12 -8.78
C THR A 121 -12.62 3.57 -8.68
N GLN A 122 -13.54 4.22 -9.40
CA GLN A 122 -14.97 3.84 -9.37
C GLN A 122 -15.25 2.56 -10.17
N GLY A 123 -14.45 2.25 -11.20
CA GLY A 123 -14.61 1.05 -12.01
C GLY A 123 -14.24 -0.22 -11.24
N PRO A 124 -15.02 -1.30 -11.34
CA PRO A 124 -14.67 -2.58 -10.72
C PRO A 124 -13.43 -3.18 -11.39
N GLY A 125 -12.47 -3.65 -10.59
CA GLY A 125 -11.27 -4.33 -11.09
C GLY A 125 -10.21 -3.40 -11.68
N GLU A 126 -10.36 -2.09 -11.54
CA GLU A 126 -9.33 -1.14 -11.94
C GLU A 126 -8.17 -1.11 -10.92
N PRO A 127 -6.93 -0.86 -11.38
CA PRO A 127 -5.78 -0.73 -10.50
C PRO A 127 -5.94 0.37 -9.46
N LEU A 128 -5.37 0.14 -8.28
CA LEU A 128 -5.15 1.17 -7.28
C LEU A 128 -4.29 2.28 -7.88
N THR A 129 -4.61 3.54 -7.56
CA THR A 129 -3.90 4.72 -8.07
C THR A 129 -3.46 5.63 -6.92
N LEU A 130 -2.81 6.74 -7.30
CA LEU A 130 -2.54 7.88 -6.43
C LEU A 130 -3.38 9.06 -6.90
N ALA A 131 -4.15 9.67 -5.99
CA ALA A 131 -5.05 10.79 -6.26
C ALA A 131 -5.08 11.81 -5.12
#